data_AF-A0A2I0NHQ0-F1
#
_entry.id   AF-A0A2I0NHQ0-F1
#
_cell.length_a   1.000
_cell.length_b   1.000
_cell.length_c   1.000
_cell.angle_alpha   90.00
_cell.angle_beta   90.00
_cell.angle_gamma   90.00
#
_symmetry.space_group_name_H-M   'P 1'
#
loop_
_entity.id
_entity.type
_entity.pdbx_description
1 polymer ?
#
loop_
_entity_poly.entity_id
_entity_poly.type
_entity_poly.pdbx_seq_one_letter_code
_entity_poly.pdbx_strand_id
1 'polypeptide(L)'
;MQTQIKRYNILLRGNVQHIGYRGIIEGTARKLDIRGYVFNDVDGSVKIACEGIQKSIDTFINNIKEFAMSDIESIEKKEVHEELYLPSVFSRVATDDYYEFSKKFDIGIDLLDGIKTDTGEMKGTLNKINGTLGDFVTEQRAHNHRMDEHNQRLEKILVKLAER
;
A
#
# COMPACT_ATOMS: atom_id res chain seq x y z
N MET A 1 21.99 -10.16 -35.05
CA MET A 1 22.78 -9.26 -34.19
C MET A 1 23.43 -10.12 -33.11
N GLN A 2 24.74 -10.01 -32.89
CA GLN A 2 25.39 -10.70 -31.78
C GLN A 2 24.78 -10.21 -30.46
N THR A 3 24.22 -11.13 -29.68
CA THR A 3 23.75 -10.90 -28.32
C THR A 3 24.98 -10.76 -27.42
N GLN A 4 25.45 -9.52 -27.24
CA GLN A 4 26.56 -9.24 -26.35
C GLN A 4 26.06 -9.26 -24.90
N ILE A 5 26.63 -10.15 -24.09
CA ILE A 5 26.46 -10.15 -22.63
C ILE A 5 27.36 -9.04 -22.06
N LYS A 6 26.79 -8.24 -21.17
CA LYS A 6 27.45 -7.09 -20.54
C LYS A 6 27.19 -7.11 -19.04
N ARG A 7 28.11 -6.50 -18.29
CA ARG A 7 28.04 -6.38 -16.83
C ARG A 7 28.07 -4.93 -16.41
N TYR A 8 27.25 -4.58 -15.44
CA TYR A 8 27.22 -3.23 -14.92
C TYR A 8 27.11 -3.22 -13.40
N ASN A 9 27.83 -2.27 -12.81
CA ASN A 9 27.55 -1.75 -11.47
C ASN A 9 26.69 -0.50 -11.62
N ILE A 10 25.55 -0.47 -10.94
CA ILE A 10 24.61 0.64 -10.95
C ILE A 10 24.45 1.15 -9.52
N LEU A 11 24.52 2.47 -9.37
CA LEU A 11 24.31 3.18 -8.11
C LEU A 11 23.12 4.13 -8.28
N LEU A 12 22.15 4.03 -7.38
CA LEU A 12 20.96 4.88 -7.32
C LEU A 12 21.00 5.70 -6.03
N ARG A 13 20.78 7.02 -6.14
CA ARG A 13 20.70 7.96 -5.00
C ARG A 13 19.36 8.71 -5.01
N GLY A 14 18.95 9.20 -3.84
CA GLY A 14 17.69 9.89 -3.60
C GLY A 14 16.86 9.19 -2.52
N ASN A 15 15.54 9.35 -2.54
CA ASN A 15 14.60 8.67 -1.66
C ASN A 15 14.31 7.22 -2.11
N VAL A 16 15.38 6.43 -2.30
CA VAL A 16 15.34 5.13 -2.99
C VAL A 16 15.24 3.91 -2.06
N GLN A 17 15.20 4.11 -0.75
CA GLN A 17 15.06 3.04 0.26
C GLN A 17 13.67 3.06 0.93
N HIS A 18 13.31 1.97 1.60
CA HIS A 18 12.04 1.80 2.33
C HIS A 18 10.72 1.93 1.51
N ILE A 19 10.81 2.22 0.21
CA ILE A 19 9.66 2.33 -0.72
C ILE A 19 9.34 1.02 -1.49
N GLY A 20 9.91 -0.11 -1.07
CA GLY A 20 9.73 -1.40 -1.76
C GLY A 20 10.55 -1.59 -3.04
N TYR A 21 11.42 -0.64 -3.38
CA TYR A 21 12.08 -0.55 -4.68
C TYR A 21 12.93 -1.77 -5.06
N ARG A 22 13.65 -2.38 -4.10
CA ARG A 22 14.43 -3.61 -4.33
C ARG A 22 13.59 -4.76 -4.88
N GLY A 23 12.31 -4.88 -4.48
CA GLY A 23 11.41 -5.92 -4.98
C GLY A 23 11.02 -5.71 -6.45
N ILE A 24 10.85 -4.46 -6.87
CA ILE A 24 10.58 -4.09 -8.26
C ILE A 24 11.81 -4.32 -9.13
N ILE A 25 12.98 -3.94 -8.65
CA ILE A 25 14.27 -4.20 -9.32
C ILE A 25 14.45 -5.70 -9.52
N GLU A 26 14.29 -6.50 -8.47
CA GLU A 26 14.37 -7.97 -8.53
C GLU A 26 13.38 -8.56 -9.54
N GLY A 27 12.10 -8.18 -9.46
CA GLY A 27 11.06 -8.67 -10.36
C GLY A 27 11.30 -8.29 -11.82
N THR A 28 11.80 -7.08 -12.07
CA THR A 28 12.10 -6.59 -13.43
C THR A 28 13.32 -7.30 -14.02
N ALA A 29 14.39 -7.47 -13.23
CA ALA A 29 15.58 -8.18 -13.67
C ALA A 29 15.26 -9.63 -14.06
N ARG A 30 14.47 -10.33 -13.23
CA ARG A 30 14.05 -11.71 -13.49
C ARG A 30 13.22 -11.86 -14.77
N LYS A 31 12.30 -10.92 -15.05
CA LYS A 31 11.50 -10.92 -16.30
C LYS A 31 12.35 -10.71 -17.56
N LEU A 32 13.55 -10.16 -17.42
CA LEU A 32 14.45 -9.83 -18.52
C LEU A 32 15.66 -10.77 -18.61
N ASP A 33 15.65 -11.87 -17.86
CA ASP A 33 16.74 -12.86 -17.75
C ASP A 33 18.09 -12.22 -17.36
N ILE A 34 18.05 -11.21 -16.49
CA ILE A 34 19.24 -10.56 -15.94
C ILE A 34 19.64 -11.26 -14.65
N ARG A 35 20.90 -11.65 -14.56
CA ARG A 35 21.53 -12.20 -13.35
C ARG A 35 22.14 -11.07 -12.53
N GLY A 36 22.26 -11.26 -11.22
CA GLY A 36 22.83 -10.23 -10.37
C GLY A 36 22.17 -10.11 -9.01
N TYR A 37 22.39 -8.99 -8.36
CA TYR A 37 21.78 -8.72 -7.08
C TYR A 37 21.61 -7.23 -6.83
N VAL A 38 20.70 -6.90 -5.91
CA VAL A 38 20.43 -5.55 -5.44
C VAL A 38 20.48 -5.48 -3.93
N PHE A 39 21.01 -4.38 -3.39
CA PHE A 39 21.04 -4.12 -1.95
C PHE A 39 20.93 -2.64 -1.62
N ASN A 40 20.47 -2.38 -0.40
CA ASN A 40 20.50 -1.05 0.20
C ASN A 40 21.85 -0.88 0.88
N ASP A 41 22.57 0.19 0.60
CA ASP A 41 23.79 0.46 1.34
C ASP A 41 23.51 1.39 2.54
N VAL A 42 24.42 1.40 3.52
CA VAL A 42 24.30 2.18 4.75
C VAL A 42 24.30 3.68 4.51
N ASP A 43 24.82 4.13 3.36
CA ASP A 43 24.82 5.52 2.94
C ASP A 43 23.48 6.01 2.36
N GLY A 44 22.43 5.17 2.41
CA GLY A 44 21.11 5.48 1.87
C GLY A 44 20.95 5.19 0.37
N SER A 45 22.00 4.74 -0.32
CA SER A 45 21.93 4.39 -1.74
C SER A 45 21.38 2.98 -2.00
N VAL A 46 20.98 2.71 -3.24
CA VAL A 46 20.70 1.35 -3.73
C VAL A 46 21.76 0.98 -4.77
N LYS A 47 22.39 -0.17 -4.58
CA LYS A 47 23.46 -0.66 -5.45
C LYS A 47 23.05 -1.96 -6.12
N ILE A 48 23.40 -2.09 -7.39
CA ILE A 48 23.08 -3.25 -8.23
C ILE A 48 24.36 -3.69 -8.94
N ALA A 49 24.65 -4.99 -8.90
CA ALA A 49 25.56 -5.63 -9.83
C ALA A 49 24.74 -6.56 -10.72
N CYS A 50 24.83 -6.41 -12.04
CA CYS A 50 24.03 -7.19 -12.96
C CYS A 50 24.78 -7.62 -14.22
N GLU A 51 24.33 -8.74 -14.80
CA GLU A 51 24.80 -9.27 -16.07
C GLU A 51 23.62 -9.75 -16.90
N GLY A 52 23.64 -9.44 -18.19
CA GLY A 52 22.65 -9.93 -19.14
C GLY A 52 22.96 -9.45 -20.55
N ILE A 53 22.06 -9.77 -21.48
CA ILE A 53 22.12 -9.25 -22.84
C ILE A 53 21.97 -7.73 -22.79
N GLN A 54 22.78 -7.00 -23.56
CA GLN A 54 22.76 -5.52 -23.60
C GLN A 54 21.35 -4.94 -23.73
N LYS A 55 20.53 -5.48 -24.66
CA LYS A 55 19.14 -5.05 -24.85
C LYS A 55 18.30 -5.21 -23.59
N SER A 56 18.41 -6.34 -22.89
CA SER A 56 17.72 -6.58 -21.63
C SER A 56 18.16 -5.59 -20.56
N ILE A 57 19.47 -5.30 -20.46
CA ILE A 57 20.00 -4.33 -19.51
C ILE A 57 19.48 -2.92 -19.79
N ASP A 58 19.43 -2.50 -21.05
CA ASP A 58 18.92 -1.18 -21.40
C ASP A 58 17.43 -1.05 -21.07
N THR A 59 16.64 -2.08 -21.38
CA THR A 59 15.22 -2.15 -20.95
C THR A 59 15.09 -2.12 -19.43
N PHE A 60 15.93 -2.85 -18.71
CA PHE A 60 15.93 -2.89 -17.25
C PHE A 60 16.19 -1.52 -16.63
N ILE A 61 17.19 -0.79 -17.13
CA ILE A 61 17.55 0.54 -16.61
C ILE A 61 16.44 1.56 -16.93
N ASN A 62 15.81 1.47 -18.10
CA ASN A 62 14.68 2.34 -18.44
C ASN A 62 13.48 2.09 -17.51
N ASN A 63 13.15 0.82 -17.25
CA ASN A 63 12.07 0.46 -16.32
C ASN A 63 12.34 0.96 -14.88
N ILE A 64 13.60 0.88 -14.43
CA ILE A 64 14.03 1.44 -13.13
C ILE A 64 13.78 2.95 -13.09
N LYS A 65 14.18 3.68 -14.13
CA LYS A 65 13.98 5.14 -14.22
C LYS A 65 12.52 5.55 -14.19
N GLU A 66 11.67 4.83 -14.93
CA GLU A 66 10.23 5.14 -15.01
C GLU A 66 9.52 4.92 -13.66
N PHE A 67 9.94 3.92 -12.89
CA PHE A 67 9.24 3.56 -11.66
C PHE A 67 9.41 4.60 -10.53
N ALA A 68 10.62 5.12 -10.33
CA ALA A 68 10.94 5.97 -9.18
C ALA A 68 11.31 7.41 -9.59
N MET A 69 10.73 7.92 -10.68
CA MET A 69 11.07 9.23 -11.28
C MET A 69 11.23 10.37 -10.27
N SER A 70 10.31 10.52 -9.32
CA SER A 70 10.36 11.60 -8.32
C SER A 70 11.30 11.33 -7.15
N ASP A 71 11.67 10.07 -6.92
CA ASP A 71 12.46 9.63 -5.77
C ASP A 71 13.94 9.43 -6.11
N ILE A 72 14.30 9.25 -7.39
CA ILE A 72 15.69 9.12 -7.83
C ILE A 72 16.27 10.51 -8.14
N GLU A 73 17.30 10.90 -7.39
CA GLU A 73 18.10 12.09 -7.66
C GLU A 73 19.20 11.80 -8.70
N SER A 74 19.81 10.63 -8.65
CA SER A 74 20.85 10.25 -9.62
C SER A 74 20.98 8.75 -9.85
N ILE A 75 21.41 8.40 -11.07
CA ILE A 75 21.77 7.04 -11.49
C ILE A 75 23.15 7.07 -12.11
N GLU A 76 24.10 6.36 -11.52
CA GLU A 76 25.42 6.11 -12.10
C GLU A 76 25.50 4.67 -12.60
N LYS A 77 25.98 4.49 -13.83
CA LYS A 77 26.17 3.17 -14.48
C LYS A 77 27.65 3.03 -14.87
N LYS A 78 28.30 1.96 -14.41
CA LYS A 78 29.69 1.65 -14.75
C LYS A 78 29.80 0.25 -15.33
N GLU A 79 30.37 0.14 -16.53
CA GLU A 79 30.60 -1.16 -17.17
C GLU A 79 31.73 -1.91 -16.45
N VAL A 80 31.50 -3.20 -16.20
CA VAL A 80 32.48 -4.10 -15.59
C VAL A 80 32.99 -5.05 -16.67
N HIS A 81 34.30 -5.14 -16.83
CA HIS A 81 34.93 -5.98 -17.87
C HIS A 81 35.41 -7.30 -17.29
N GLU A 82 35.63 -7.35 -15.98
CA GLU A 82 36.02 -8.51 -15.21
C GLU A 82 34.87 -9.52 -15.08
N GLU A 83 35.23 -10.75 -14.69
CA GLU A 83 34.27 -11.77 -14.33
C GLU A 83 33.67 -11.49 -12.94
N LEU A 84 32.35 -11.63 -12.82
CA LEU A 84 31.62 -11.47 -11.57
C LEU A 84 30.92 -12.78 -11.23
N TYR A 85 31.13 -13.28 -10.02
CA TYR A 85 30.36 -14.40 -9.48
C TYR A 85 28.97 -13.90 -9.07
N LEU A 86 28.02 -14.01 -10.00
CA LEU A 86 26.63 -13.62 -9.79
C LEU A 86 25.75 -14.83 -9.51
N PRO A 87 24.69 -14.68 -8.69
CA PRO A 87 23.71 -15.74 -8.52
C PRO A 87 23.01 -16.06 -9.85
N SER A 88 22.62 -17.33 -10.02
CA SER A 88 21.91 -17.80 -11.21
C SER A 88 20.56 -17.11 -11.41
N VAL A 89 19.93 -16.71 -10.31
CA VAL A 89 18.68 -15.93 -10.28
C VAL A 89 18.97 -14.61 -9.59
N PHE A 90 18.45 -13.51 -10.14
CA PHE A 90 18.60 -12.20 -9.52
C PHE A 90 18.05 -12.20 -8.08
N SER A 91 18.82 -11.70 -7.12
CA SER A 91 18.47 -11.77 -5.70
C SER A 91 18.58 -10.42 -4.98
N ARG A 92 17.93 -10.32 -3.83
CA ARG A 92 18.13 -9.21 -2.88
C ARG A 92 19.17 -9.64 -1.85
N VAL A 93 20.17 -8.80 -1.61
CA VAL A 93 21.12 -9.02 -0.52
C VAL A 93 20.67 -8.25 0.71
N ALA A 94 20.64 -8.98 1.82
CA ALA A 94 20.52 -8.45 3.16
C ALA A 94 21.86 -7.82 3.57
N THR A 95 21.87 -6.51 3.75
CA THR A 95 23.07 -5.74 4.14
C THR A 95 22.94 -5.12 5.52
N ASP A 96 21.73 -5.09 6.04
CA ASP A 96 21.37 -4.59 7.36
C ASP A 96 20.05 -5.27 7.77
N ASP A 97 20.14 -6.45 8.39
CA ASP A 97 18.94 -7.19 8.79
C ASP A 97 18.25 -6.61 10.03
N TYR A 98 18.99 -5.91 10.90
CA TYR A 98 18.45 -5.44 12.18
C TYR A 98 17.84 -4.05 12.11
N TYR A 99 18.52 -3.10 11.47
CA TYR A 99 18.08 -1.72 11.40
C TYR A 99 17.04 -1.52 10.29
N GLU A 100 17.08 -2.29 9.20
CA GLU A 100 16.00 -2.29 8.22
C GLU A 100 14.71 -2.92 8.76
N PHE A 101 14.80 -4.03 9.50
CA PHE A 101 13.63 -4.62 10.15
C PHE A 101 13.04 -3.66 11.18
N SER A 102 13.86 -3.08 12.06
CA SER A 102 13.39 -2.14 13.10
C SER A 102 12.69 -0.93 12.49
N LYS A 103 13.27 -0.31 11.44
CA LYS A 103 12.60 0.81 10.74
C LYS A 103 11.25 0.42 10.14
N LYS A 104 11.17 -0.74 9.48
CA LYS A 104 9.90 -1.22 8.91
C LYS A 104 8.89 -1.57 10.00
N PHE A 105 9.38 -2.06 11.13
CA PHE A 105 8.56 -2.39 12.28
C PHE A 105 7.98 -1.13 12.92
N ASP A 106 8.78 -0.07 13.09
CA ASP A 106 8.32 1.23 13.59
C ASP A 106 7.24 1.84 12.67
N ILE A 107 7.45 1.81 11.34
CA ILE A 107 6.41 2.22 10.37
C ILE A 107 5.13 1.39 10.54
N GLY A 108 5.27 0.08 10.78
CA GLY A 108 4.15 -0.80 11.07
C GLY A 108 3.42 -0.43 12.36
N ILE A 109 4.15 -0.05 13.41
CA ILE A 109 3.58 0.41 14.68
C ILE A 109 2.79 1.70 14.48
N ASP A 110 3.32 2.67 13.74
CA ASP A 110 2.64 3.95 13.48
C ASP A 110 1.32 3.73 12.73
N LEU A 111 1.32 2.84 11.73
CA LEU A 111 0.10 2.48 11.00
C LEU A 111 -0.94 1.82 11.92
N LEU A 112 -0.50 0.95 12.84
CA LEU A 112 -1.39 0.31 13.80
C LEU A 112 -1.98 1.30 14.81
N ASP A 113 -1.23 2.33 15.22
CA ASP A 113 -1.73 3.39 16.09
C ASP A 113 -2.79 4.25 15.36
N GLY A 114 -2.56 4.55 14.09
CA GLY A 114 -3.57 5.18 13.22
C GLY A 114 -4.87 4.37 13.16
N ILE A 115 -4.79 3.06 12.87
CA ILE A 115 -5.95 2.16 12.83
C ILE A 115 -6.66 2.12 14.19
N LYS A 116 -5.92 2.06 15.30
CA LYS A 116 -6.50 2.07 16.64
C LYS A 116 -7.26 3.36 16.93
N THR A 117 -6.74 4.50 16.47
CA THR A 117 -7.39 5.80 16.60
C THR A 117 -8.69 5.84 15.79
N ASP A 118 -8.62 5.52 14.49
CA ASP A 118 -9.78 5.51 13.59
C ASP A 118 -10.89 4.57 14.08
N THR A 119 -10.53 3.36 14.53
CA THR A 119 -11.48 2.39 15.07
C THR A 119 -12.10 2.84 16.39
N GLY A 120 -11.36 3.59 17.21
CA GLY A 120 -11.88 4.26 18.40
C GLY A 120 -12.94 5.32 18.06
N GLU A 121 -12.67 6.16 17.07
CA GLU A 121 -13.61 7.18 16.59
C GLU A 121 -14.87 6.56 15.96
N MET A 122 -14.70 5.51 15.17
CA MET A 122 -15.80 4.72 14.61
C MET A 122 -16.71 4.16 15.71
N LYS A 123 -16.12 3.57 16.76
CA LYS A 123 -16.88 3.06 17.92
C LYS A 123 -17.69 4.18 18.58
N GLY A 124 -17.10 5.37 18.73
CA GLY A 124 -17.81 6.55 19.25
C GLY A 124 -19.01 6.95 18.39
N THR A 125 -18.83 6.97 17.08
CA THR A 125 -19.88 7.29 16.11
C THR A 125 -21.01 6.25 16.11
N LEU A 126 -20.68 4.96 16.14
CA LEU A 126 -21.64 3.87 16.23
C LEU A 126 -22.48 3.94 17.51
N ASN A 127 -21.87 4.29 18.65
CA ASN A 127 -22.60 4.50 19.89
C ASN A 127 -23.61 5.66 19.80
N LYS A 128 -23.24 6.76 19.13
CA LYS A 128 -24.16 7.89 18.90
C LYS A 128 -25.33 7.47 18.01
N ILE A 129 -25.07 6.77 16.91
CA ILE A 129 -26.10 6.25 16.00
C ILE A 129 -27.05 5.32 16.75
N ASN A 130 -26.53 4.42 17.59
CA ASN A 130 -27.35 3.52 18.39
C ASN A 130 -28.27 4.27 19.35
N GLY A 131 -27.78 5.36 19.97
CA GLY A 131 -28.60 6.26 20.80
C GLY A 131 -29.72 6.91 20.00
N THR A 132 -29.39 7.59 18.90
CA THR A 132 -30.38 8.28 18.05
C THR A 132 -31.43 7.31 17.48
N LEU A 133 -31.03 6.09 17.12
CA LEU A 133 -31.97 5.07 16.66
C LEU A 133 -32.90 4.60 17.78
N GLY A 134 -32.37 4.47 19.01
CA GLY A 134 -33.18 4.17 20.20
C GLY A 134 -34.24 5.25 20.47
N ASP A 135 -33.85 6.52 20.36
CA ASP A 135 -34.76 7.67 20.51
C ASP A 135 -35.83 7.65 19.41
N PHE A 136 -35.43 7.46 18.15
CA PHE A 136 -36.34 7.37 17.02
C PHE A 136 -37.36 6.24 17.18
N VAL A 137 -36.93 5.05 17.61
CA VAL A 137 -37.84 3.91 17.87
C VAL A 137 -38.85 4.27 18.96
N THR A 138 -38.43 5.00 19.99
CA THR A 138 -39.30 5.43 21.09
C THR A 138 -40.33 6.44 20.61
N GLU A 139 -39.91 7.45 19.84
CA GLU A 139 -40.80 8.44 19.23
C GLU A 139 -41.79 7.80 18.27
N GLN A 140 -41.33 6.85 17.44
CA GLN A 140 -42.18 6.12 16.50
C GLN A 140 -43.25 5.28 17.22
N ARG A 141 -42.90 4.62 18.33
CA ARG A 141 -43.89 3.90 19.17
C ARG A 141 -44.94 4.86 19.73
N ALA A 142 -44.52 6.01 20.25
CA ALA A 142 -45.45 7.01 20.77
C ALA A 142 -46.34 7.61 19.66
N HIS A 143 -45.79 7.84 18.47
CA HIS A 143 -46.54 8.28 17.30
C HIS A 143 -47.60 7.26 16.89
N ASN A 144 -47.23 5.97 16.79
CA ASN A 144 -48.17 4.91 16.45
C ASN A 144 -49.32 4.83 17.45
N HIS A 145 -49.04 4.93 18.75
CA HIS A 145 -50.08 4.96 19.77
C HIS A 145 -51.07 6.13 19.59
N ARG A 146 -50.57 7.35 19.29
CA ARG A 146 -51.43 8.49 18.99
C ARG A 146 -52.28 8.28 17.74
N MET A 147 -51.74 7.62 16.72
CA MET A 147 -52.48 7.27 15.50
C MET A 147 -53.59 6.26 15.79
N ASP A 148 -53.34 5.26 16.63
CA ASP A 148 -54.36 4.30 17.04
C ASP A 148 -55.51 5.00 17.80
N GLU A 149 -55.19 5.91 18.72
CA GLU A 149 -56.20 6.73 19.41
C GLU A 149 -56.99 7.61 18.43
N HIS A 150 -56.32 8.21 17.44
CA HIS A 150 -56.97 9.02 16.42
C HIS A 150 -57.94 8.19 15.57
N ASN A 151 -57.51 7.00 15.14
CA ASN A 151 -58.33 6.08 14.37
C ASN A 151 -59.58 5.65 15.15
N GLN A 152 -59.44 5.31 16.44
CA GLN A 152 -60.59 5.00 17.30
C GLN A 152 -61.56 6.17 17.44
N ARG A 153 -61.07 7.42 17.48
CA ARG A 153 -61.94 8.60 17.52
C ARG A 153 -62.71 8.77 16.21
N LEU A 154 -62.04 8.57 15.07
CA LEU A 154 -62.68 8.61 13.75
C LEU A 154 -63.77 7.55 13.62
N GLU A 155 -63.50 6.31 14.03
CA GLU A 155 -64.50 5.23 14.04
C GLU A 155 -65.74 5.62 14.85
N LYS A 156 -65.57 6.17 16.06
CA LYS A 156 -66.69 6.64 16.90
C LYS A 156 -67.49 7.75 16.23
N ILE A 157 -66.85 8.67 15.51
CA ILE A 157 -67.53 9.73 14.76
C ILE A 157 -68.33 9.14 13.60
N LEU A 158 -67.74 8.20 12.85
CA LEU A 158 -68.40 7.53 11.73
C LEU A 158 -69.66 6.77 12.16
N VAL A 159 -69.60 6.05 13.28
CA VAL A 159 -70.76 5.36 13.86
C VAL A 159 -71.88 6.35 14.17
N LYS A 160 -71.58 7.47 14.85
CA LYS A 160 -72.58 8.49 15.18
C LYS A 160 -73.21 9.17 13.95
N LEU A 161 -72.45 9.28 12.86
CA LEU A 161 -72.96 9.82 11.59
C LEU A 161 -73.87 8.83 10.87
N ALA A 162 -73.60 7.52 10.98
CA ALA A 162 -74.41 6.46 10.37
C ALA A 162 -75.75 6.22 11.09
N GLU A 163 -75.85 6.60 12.38
CA GLU A 163 -77.08 6.49 13.19
C GLU A 163 -78.06 7.67 13.01
N ARG A 164 -77.71 8.67 12.19
CA ARG A 164 -78.58 9.82 11.84
C ARG A 164 -79.25 9.62 10.49
#